data_AF-A0A1Q1PSZ5-F1
#
_entry.id   AF-A0A1Q1PSZ5-F1
#
_cell.length_a   1.000
_cell.length_b   1.000
_cell.length_c   1.000
_cell.angle_alpha   90.00
_cell.angle_beta   90.00
_cell.angle_gamma   90.00
#
_symmetry.space_group_name_H-M   'P 1'
#
loop_
_entity.id
_entity.type
_entity.pdbx_description
1 polymer ?
#
loop_
_entity_poly.entity_id
_entity_poly.type
_entity_poly.pdbx_seq_one_letter_code
_entity_poly.pdbx_strand_id
1 'polypeptide(L)'
;MAPEVVKTSHLSKEDPNRVLPSISTDRHALSVLIYMYLFFRHPLRGGKIHDMSDEVRDETLSMGEKALFIEHPTDKSNAVKVSQLSSFSLPWADPEKIPYTIMGPYLTPLFERAFIDGLHDANKRPTADEWESALVKTVDLIQPCQNKACEQKWYVFSGKTKPVCPYCGTPYKGKLPVLNLYSSRKEGSYRPDDHRLMVWSGQSIYAWHVNRLIAPNERTTDAQRKRVGYFVFHNDQWWLVNEGINGLMSLPDKRQIAIGEKIELTNNAQFVLSKEEGGRLVVVQLVEN
;
A
#
# COMPACT_ATOMS: atom_id res chain seq x y z
N MET A 1 18.55 12.45 4.24
CA MET A 1 18.98 12.35 5.66
C MET A 1 17.83 12.80 6.54
N ALA A 2 17.74 12.31 7.77
CA ALA A 2 16.70 12.74 8.70
C ALA A 2 16.89 14.21 9.15
N PRO A 3 15.81 14.98 9.38
CA PRO A 3 15.89 16.41 9.69
C PRO A 3 16.80 16.76 10.86
N GLU A 4 16.78 15.97 11.93
CA GLU A 4 17.58 16.16 13.13
C GLU A 4 19.09 15.97 12.89
N VAL A 5 19.47 15.11 11.94
CA VAL A 5 20.86 14.91 11.52
C VAL A 5 21.33 16.09 10.66
N VAL A 6 20.48 16.55 9.73
CA VAL A 6 20.79 17.71 8.87
C VAL A 6 20.95 18.97 9.73
N LYS A 7 20.02 19.21 10.67
CA LYS A 7 20.03 20.36 11.58
C LYS A 7 21.35 20.49 12.34
N THR A 8 21.93 19.38 12.77
CA THR A 8 23.15 19.35 13.61
C THR A 8 24.42 19.07 12.83
N SER A 9 24.33 19.01 11.49
CA SER A 9 25.43 18.59 10.61
C SER A 9 26.66 19.52 10.63
N HIS A 10 26.49 20.76 11.08
CA HIS A 10 27.54 21.76 11.25
C HIS A 10 28.37 21.58 12.53
N LEU A 11 27.88 20.83 13.53
CA LEU A 11 28.59 20.58 14.78
C LEU A 11 29.71 19.54 14.58
N SER A 12 30.72 19.51 15.47
CA SER A 12 31.72 18.44 15.43
C SER A 12 31.09 17.07 15.70
N LYS A 13 31.74 15.97 15.29
CA LYS A 13 31.25 14.61 15.57
C LYS A 13 31.26 14.28 17.07
N GLU A 14 32.15 14.92 17.82
CA GLU A 14 32.35 14.77 19.26
C GLU A 14 31.46 15.72 20.07
N ASP A 15 30.70 16.61 19.40
CA ASP A 15 29.78 17.51 20.08
C ASP A 15 28.62 16.71 20.69
N PRO A 16 28.30 16.86 21.99
CA PRO A 16 27.22 16.12 22.63
C PRO A 16 25.84 16.40 22.04
N ASN A 17 25.66 17.50 21.31
CA ASN A 17 24.42 17.85 20.62
C ASN A 17 24.38 17.35 19.16
N ARG A 18 25.46 16.73 18.65
CA ARG A 18 25.49 16.18 17.30
C ARG A 18 24.61 14.92 17.23
N VAL A 19 23.57 14.97 16.40
CA VAL A 19 22.77 13.78 16.12
C VAL A 19 23.44 12.95 15.04
N LEU A 20 23.73 11.69 15.37
CA LEU A 20 24.35 10.72 14.47
C LEU A 20 23.31 9.75 13.90
N PRO A 21 23.63 9.05 12.80
CA PRO A 21 22.77 8.02 12.25
C PRO A 21 22.38 6.96 13.29
N SER A 22 21.12 6.52 13.23
CA SER A 22 20.52 5.53 14.11
C SER A 22 19.36 4.83 13.40
N ILE A 23 18.80 3.79 14.02
CA ILE A 23 17.59 3.11 13.55
C ILE A 23 16.46 4.12 13.27
N SER A 24 16.33 5.16 14.09
CA SER A 24 15.27 6.16 13.92
C SER A 24 15.49 7.06 12.69
N THR A 25 16.75 7.38 12.37
CA THR A 25 17.08 8.14 11.17
C THR A 25 16.94 7.28 9.90
N ASP A 26 17.23 5.98 10.02
CA ASP A 26 17.07 5.01 8.93
C ASP A 26 15.59 4.82 8.59
N ARG A 27 14.68 4.85 9.57
CA ARG A 27 13.21 4.84 9.34
C ARG A 27 12.76 6.03 8.49
N HIS A 28 13.34 7.21 8.72
CA HIS A 28 13.06 8.37 7.86
C HIS A 28 13.60 8.14 6.45
N ALA A 29 14.86 7.71 6.31
CA ALA A 29 15.45 7.43 5.01
C ALA A 29 14.66 6.38 4.21
N LEU A 30 14.23 5.29 4.86
CA LEU A 30 13.35 4.27 4.27
C LEU A 30 12.04 4.87 3.75
N SER A 31 11.37 5.70 4.56
CA SER A 31 10.13 6.36 4.17
C SER A 31 10.33 7.26 2.94
N VAL A 32 11.42 8.03 2.90
CA VAL A 32 11.82 8.86 1.75
C VAL A 32 12.03 8.01 0.51
N LEU A 33 12.76 6.90 0.62
CA LEU A 33 13.03 6.00 -0.51
C LEU A 33 11.74 5.37 -1.05
N ILE A 34 10.87 4.85 -0.19
CA ILE A 34 9.58 4.28 -0.60
C ILE A 34 8.75 5.31 -1.36
N TYR A 35 8.67 6.54 -0.83
CA TYR A 35 7.97 7.63 -1.50
C TYR A 35 8.59 7.95 -2.87
N MET A 36 9.92 8.06 -2.96
CA MET A 36 10.60 8.35 -4.21
C MET A 36 10.44 7.23 -5.25
N TYR A 37 10.43 5.96 -4.84
CA TYR A 37 10.20 4.84 -5.75
C TYR A 37 8.77 4.80 -6.30
N LEU A 38 7.79 5.25 -5.51
CA LEU A 38 6.38 5.23 -5.92
C LEU A 38 5.95 6.48 -6.69
N PHE A 39 6.56 7.64 -6.42
CA PHE A 39 6.12 8.93 -6.98
C PHE A 39 7.17 9.66 -7.81
N PHE A 40 8.40 9.15 -7.90
CA PHE A 40 9.52 9.75 -8.65
C PHE A 40 9.81 11.22 -8.29
N ARG A 41 9.53 11.61 -7.04
CA ARG A 41 9.79 12.95 -6.50
C ARG A 41 10.18 12.85 -5.02
N HIS A 42 10.88 13.86 -4.51
CA HIS A 42 11.32 13.87 -3.12
C HIS A 42 10.24 14.49 -2.21
N PRO A 43 9.90 13.88 -1.06
CA PRO A 43 8.77 14.32 -0.22
C PRO A 43 8.98 15.70 0.43
N LEU A 44 10.22 16.21 0.47
CA LEU A 44 10.55 17.51 1.07
C LEU A 44 11.02 18.58 0.06
N ARG A 45 11.25 18.21 -1.22
CA ARG A 45 11.73 19.17 -2.22
C ARG A 45 10.56 19.79 -2.98
N GLY A 46 10.04 20.88 -2.45
CA GLY A 46 8.96 21.67 -3.04
C GLY A 46 9.45 23.02 -3.52
N GLY A 47 8.54 24.00 -3.55
CA GLY A 47 8.84 25.35 -4.04
C GLY A 47 9.20 26.38 -2.97
N LYS A 48 9.36 25.99 -1.70
CA LYS A 48 9.70 26.93 -0.60
C LYS A 48 11.18 27.25 -0.62
N ILE A 49 11.49 28.54 -0.52
CA ILE A 49 12.85 29.06 -0.36
C ILE A 49 12.91 29.70 1.02
N HIS A 50 13.84 29.25 1.85
CA HIS A 50 14.14 29.73 3.19
C HIS A 50 15.27 30.74 3.23
N ASP A 51 16.24 30.67 2.30
CA ASP A 51 17.32 31.64 2.15
C ASP A 51 17.57 31.93 0.66
N MET A 52 17.33 33.17 0.23
CA MET A 52 17.55 33.58 -1.17
C MET A 52 19.02 33.91 -1.47
N SER A 53 19.86 34.03 -0.44
CA SER A 53 21.24 34.49 -0.55
C SER A 53 22.27 33.37 -0.41
N ASP A 54 21.87 32.23 0.17
CA ASP A 54 22.75 31.09 0.44
C ASP A 54 22.01 29.76 0.15
N GLU A 55 22.35 29.15 -0.98
CA GLU A 55 21.76 27.88 -1.43
C GLU A 55 22.05 26.71 -0.48
N VAL A 56 23.24 26.69 0.15
CA VAL A 56 23.64 25.61 1.06
C VAL A 56 22.84 25.70 2.35
N ARG A 57 22.67 26.92 2.87
CA ARG A 57 21.83 27.18 4.03
C ARG A 57 20.36 26.92 3.73
N ASP A 58 19.88 27.29 2.55
CA ASP A 58 18.53 26.98 2.09
C ASP A 58 18.26 25.48 2.07
N GLU A 59 19.17 24.67 1.49
CA GLU A 59 19.04 23.22 1.49
C GLU A 59 19.10 22.65 2.91
N THR A 60 19.98 23.15 3.76
CA THR A 60 20.10 22.73 5.17
C THR A 60 18.81 22.99 5.95
N LEU A 61 18.16 24.13 5.73
CA LEU A 61 16.87 24.46 6.35
C LEU A 61 15.75 23.58 5.79
N SER A 62 15.67 23.45 4.46
CA SER A 62 14.65 22.68 3.73
C SER A 62 14.66 21.18 4.07
N MET A 63 15.84 20.63 4.33
CA MET A 63 16.03 19.20 4.64
C MET A 63 16.19 18.94 6.14
N GLY A 64 16.26 20.00 6.95
CA GLY A 64 16.52 19.97 8.39
C GLY A 64 15.41 20.64 9.18
N GLU A 65 15.77 21.69 9.93
CA GLU A 65 14.89 22.34 10.91
C GLU A 65 13.53 22.81 10.34
N LYS A 66 13.50 23.25 9.07
CA LYS A 66 12.29 23.78 8.42
C LYS A 66 11.69 22.80 7.41
N ALA A 67 12.09 21.53 7.46
CA ALA A 67 11.54 20.49 6.59
C ALA A 67 10.02 20.47 6.65
N LEU A 68 9.39 20.44 5.48
CA LEU A 68 7.94 20.45 5.33
C LEU A 68 7.56 19.52 4.18
N PHE A 69 6.57 18.65 4.41
CA PHE A 69 6.07 17.74 3.39
C PHE A 69 5.42 18.50 2.23
N ILE A 70 5.78 18.17 1.00
CA ILE A 70 5.29 18.87 -0.20
C ILE A 70 3.78 18.72 -0.42
N GLU A 71 3.17 17.70 0.17
CA GLU A 71 1.73 17.44 0.10
C GLU A 71 1.02 17.68 1.44
N HIS A 72 1.66 18.36 2.40
CA HIS A 72 1.10 18.61 3.73
C HIS A 72 -0.34 19.18 3.63
N PRO A 73 -1.34 18.63 4.34
CA PRO A 73 -2.75 18.93 4.10
C PRO A 73 -3.12 20.39 4.39
N THR A 74 -2.54 21.00 5.43
CA THR A 74 -2.85 22.37 5.87
C THR A 74 -1.79 23.42 5.51
N ASP A 75 -0.50 23.13 5.67
CA ASP A 75 0.58 24.04 5.24
C ASP A 75 1.06 23.75 3.81
N LYS A 76 0.59 24.56 2.85
CA LYS A 76 0.97 24.46 1.42
C LYS A 76 2.21 25.29 1.05
N SER A 77 2.92 25.87 2.02
CA SER A 77 4.04 26.78 1.73
C SER A 77 5.23 26.08 1.03
N ASN A 78 5.35 24.75 1.14
CA ASN A 78 6.30 23.94 0.38
C ASN A 78 5.65 23.09 -0.72
N ALA A 79 4.48 23.46 -1.22
CA ALA A 79 3.89 22.79 -2.36
C ALA A 79 4.82 22.87 -3.59
N VAL A 80 4.78 21.82 -4.43
CA VAL A 80 5.49 21.79 -5.72
C VAL A 80 4.89 22.84 -6.64
N LYS A 81 5.74 23.63 -7.30
CA LYS A 81 5.33 24.59 -8.32
C LYS A 81 5.43 23.94 -9.69
N VAL A 82 4.30 23.62 -10.32
CA VAL A 82 4.27 22.93 -11.62
C VAL A 82 5.07 23.67 -12.70
N SER A 83 5.09 25.00 -12.67
CA SER A 83 5.89 25.83 -13.58
C SER A 83 7.41 25.63 -13.46
N GLN A 84 7.88 24.99 -12.39
CA GLN A 84 9.30 24.68 -12.14
C GLN A 84 9.64 23.21 -12.45
N LEU A 85 8.65 22.40 -12.84
CA LEU A 85 8.84 21.01 -13.18
C LEU A 85 9.27 20.86 -14.65
N SER A 86 10.17 19.91 -14.90
CA SER A 86 10.50 19.48 -16.26
C SER A 86 9.33 18.73 -16.87
N SER A 87 9.06 18.95 -18.16
CA SER A 87 8.04 18.19 -18.90
C SER A 87 8.26 16.68 -18.86
N PHE A 88 9.52 16.23 -18.76
CA PHE A 88 9.88 14.82 -18.64
C PHE A 88 9.52 14.18 -17.29
N SER A 89 9.31 15.02 -16.26
CA SER A 89 8.93 14.56 -14.92
C SER A 89 7.42 14.48 -14.71
N LEU A 90 6.63 15.05 -15.63
CA LEU A 90 5.17 15.01 -15.57
C LEU A 90 4.64 13.67 -16.10
N PRO A 91 3.51 13.17 -15.57
CA PRO A 91 2.72 13.75 -14.47
C PRO A 91 3.25 13.42 -13.07
N TRP A 92 4.29 12.59 -12.94
CA TRP A 92 4.74 12.03 -11.67
C TRP A 92 5.20 13.06 -10.65
N ALA A 93 5.92 14.09 -11.07
CA ALA A 93 6.37 15.13 -10.17
C ALA A 93 5.25 16.09 -9.70
N ASP A 94 4.04 16.00 -10.27
CA ASP A 94 2.89 16.84 -9.93
C ASP A 94 1.97 16.14 -8.90
N PRO A 95 1.96 16.57 -7.63
CA PRO A 95 1.13 15.96 -6.61
C PRO A 95 -0.37 16.22 -6.78
N GLU A 96 -0.79 17.24 -7.54
CA GLU A 96 -2.21 17.47 -7.82
C GLU A 96 -2.78 16.40 -8.77
N LYS A 97 -1.93 15.85 -9.64
CA LYS A 97 -2.30 14.77 -10.57
C LYS A 97 -2.12 13.39 -9.95
N ILE A 98 -1.00 13.18 -9.26
CA ILE A 98 -0.63 11.90 -8.65
C ILE A 98 -0.37 12.13 -7.16
N PRO A 99 -1.42 12.34 -6.34
CA PRO A 99 -1.24 12.58 -4.92
C PRO A 99 -0.86 11.31 -4.18
N TYR A 100 -0.20 11.43 -3.04
CA TYR A 100 0.23 10.26 -2.25
C TYR A 100 -0.93 9.34 -1.85
N THR A 101 -2.13 9.92 -1.70
CA THR A 101 -3.37 9.23 -1.32
C THR A 101 -3.83 8.18 -2.34
N ILE A 102 -3.33 8.20 -3.58
CA ILE A 102 -3.70 7.17 -4.57
C ILE A 102 -3.13 5.80 -4.23
N MET A 103 -2.15 5.72 -3.31
CA MET A 103 -1.55 4.47 -2.82
C MET A 103 -2.45 3.73 -1.81
N GLY A 104 -3.68 4.19 -1.62
CA GLY A 104 -4.69 3.44 -0.89
C GLY A 104 -4.53 3.47 0.62
N PRO A 105 -5.33 2.68 1.34
CA PRO A 105 -5.55 2.83 2.78
C PRO A 105 -4.38 2.38 3.66
N TYR A 106 -3.46 1.55 3.16
CA TYR A 106 -2.37 1.02 3.98
C TYR A 106 -1.13 1.91 3.93
N LEU A 107 -0.77 2.44 2.75
CA LEU A 107 0.42 3.29 2.61
C LEU A 107 0.15 4.76 2.94
N THR A 108 -1.05 5.27 2.65
CA THR A 108 -1.42 6.68 2.90
C THR A 108 -1.17 7.09 4.37
N PRO A 109 -1.66 6.34 5.38
CA PRO A 109 -1.42 6.70 6.79
C PRO A 109 0.05 6.60 7.20
N LEU A 110 0.85 5.74 6.54
CA LEU A 110 2.29 5.65 6.82
C LEU A 110 3.04 6.86 6.27
N PHE A 111 2.66 7.37 5.10
CA PHE A 111 3.21 8.64 4.60
C PHE A 111 2.87 9.82 5.51
N GLU A 112 1.63 9.89 6.00
CA GLU A 112 1.22 10.91 6.96
C GLU A 112 2.02 10.81 8.25
N ARG A 113 2.14 9.61 8.83
CA ARG A 113 2.98 9.40 10.01
C ARG A 113 4.45 9.69 9.78
N ALA A 114 5.00 9.42 8.59
CA ALA A 114 6.41 9.64 8.30
C ALA A 114 6.75 11.13 8.04
N PHE A 115 5.89 11.83 7.31
CA PHE A 115 6.20 13.17 6.78
C PHE A 115 5.38 14.30 7.40
N ILE A 116 4.39 13.98 8.24
CA ILE A 116 3.64 14.98 9.02
C ILE A 116 3.97 14.77 10.49
N ASP A 117 3.47 13.71 11.10
CA ASP A 117 3.60 13.51 12.54
C ASP A 117 5.05 13.23 12.97
N GLY A 118 5.74 12.37 12.21
CA GLY A 118 7.07 11.87 12.52
C GLY A 118 8.22 12.61 11.83
N LEU A 119 7.92 13.66 11.06
CA LEU A 119 8.96 14.43 10.37
C LEU A 119 9.91 15.07 11.38
N HIS A 120 9.33 15.74 12.38
CA HIS A 120 10.05 16.40 13.48
C HIS A 120 9.97 15.67 14.81
N ASP A 121 9.29 14.51 14.86
CA ASP A 121 9.18 13.64 16.05
C ASP A 121 9.54 12.20 15.69
N ALA A 122 10.81 11.85 15.93
CA ALA A 122 11.38 10.59 15.47
C ALA A 122 10.67 9.35 16.06
N ASN A 123 9.99 9.47 17.20
CA ASN A 123 9.30 8.35 17.86
C ASN A 123 7.99 7.95 17.17
N LYS A 124 7.40 8.83 16.35
CA LYS A 124 6.13 8.56 15.65
C LYS A 124 6.32 7.90 14.28
N ARG A 125 7.57 7.83 13.80
CA ARG A 125 7.90 7.30 12.47
C ARG A 125 7.49 5.83 12.34
N PRO A 126 6.97 5.43 11.17
CA PRO A 126 6.73 4.02 10.88
C PRO A 126 8.01 3.18 10.99
N THR A 127 7.82 1.93 11.42
CA THR A 127 8.86 0.90 11.42
C THR A 127 9.00 0.25 10.04
N ALA A 128 10.09 -0.48 9.82
CA ALA A 128 10.28 -1.24 8.58
C ALA A 128 9.23 -2.35 8.40
N ASP A 129 8.83 -3.02 9.49
CA ASP A 129 7.80 -4.07 9.50
C ASP A 129 6.42 -3.53 9.10
N GLU A 130 6.07 -2.32 9.56
CA GLU A 130 4.83 -1.64 9.15
C GLU A 130 4.85 -1.33 7.64
N TRP A 131 5.98 -0.84 7.11
CA TRP A 131 6.14 -0.60 5.67
C TRP A 131 6.04 -1.89 4.85
N GLU A 132 6.74 -2.95 5.25
CA GLU A 132 6.68 -4.25 4.58
C GLU A 132 5.24 -4.78 4.55
N SER A 133 4.58 -4.81 5.71
CA SER A 133 3.20 -5.25 5.85
C SER A 133 2.24 -4.43 4.98
N ALA A 134 2.38 -3.11 4.96
CA ALA A 134 1.52 -2.23 4.17
C ALA A 134 1.77 -2.37 2.66
N LEU A 135 3.02 -2.55 2.23
CA LEU A 135 3.37 -2.78 0.82
C LEU A 135 2.77 -4.10 0.33
N VAL A 136 2.93 -5.19 1.08
CA VAL A 136 2.34 -6.50 0.77
C VAL A 136 0.82 -6.39 0.65
N LYS A 137 0.15 -5.81 1.65
CA LYS A 137 -1.30 -5.61 1.62
C LYS A 137 -1.75 -4.71 0.46
N THR A 138 -0.93 -3.75 0.04
CA THR A 138 -1.25 -2.83 -1.07
C THR A 138 -1.16 -3.53 -2.42
N VAL A 139 -0.24 -4.49 -2.59
CA VAL A 139 -0.19 -5.32 -3.80
C VAL A 139 -1.52 -6.06 -4.01
N ASP A 140 -2.13 -6.55 -2.93
CA ASP A 140 -3.45 -7.20 -2.98
C ASP A 140 -4.60 -6.25 -3.31
N LEU A 141 -4.37 -4.92 -3.27
CA LEU A 141 -5.33 -3.91 -3.71
C LEU A 141 -5.16 -3.51 -5.18
N ILE A 142 -4.14 -4.02 -5.88
CA ILE A 142 -3.88 -3.67 -7.26
C ILE A 142 -4.96 -4.25 -8.18
N GLN A 143 -5.43 -3.41 -9.10
CA GLN A 143 -6.48 -3.73 -10.07
C GLN A 143 -6.08 -3.30 -11.48
N PRO A 144 -6.38 -4.11 -12.51
CA PRO A 144 -6.11 -3.73 -13.88
C PRO A 144 -7.07 -2.61 -14.31
N CYS A 145 -6.54 -1.63 -15.02
CA CYS A 145 -7.35 -0.62 -15.66
C CYS A 145 -8.04 -1.20 -16.88
N GLN A 146 -9.36 -1.03 -16.97
CA GLN A 146 -10.14 -1.48 -18.13
C GLN A 146 -9.84 -0.68 -19.40
N ASN A 147 -9.26 0.53 -19.26
CA ASN A 147 -8.75 1.29 -20.39
C ASN A 147 -7.38 0.73 -20.83
N LYS A 148 -7.38 0.02 -21.96
CA LYS A 148 -6.16 -0.54 -22.57
C LYS A 148 -5.12 0.53 -22.95
N ALA A 149 -5.54 1.78 -23.18
CA ALA A 149 -4.64 2.90 -23.48
C ALA A 149 -4.05 3.56 -22.23
N CYS A 150 -4.50 3.21 -21.01
CA CYS A 150 -3.89 3.69 -19.78
C CYS A 150 -2.41 3.29 -19.74
N GLU A 151 -1.51 4.25 -19.53
CA GLU A 151 -0.07 3.97 -19.48
C GLU A 151 0.30 3.11 -18.28
N GLN A 152 -0.31 3.35 -17.12
CA GLN A 152 -0.02 2.61 -15.89
C GLN A 152 -0.51 1.17 -15.92
N LYS A 153 -1.52 0.85 -16.76
CA LYS A 153 -2.21 -0.45 -16.87
C LYS A 153 -2.87 -0.97 -15.59
N TRP A 154 -2.39 -0.62 -14.41
CA TRP A 154 -2.80 -1.09 -13.10
C TRP A 154 -2.86 0.09 -12.12
N TYR A 155 -3.65 -0.05 -11.07
CA TYR A 155 -3.76 0.97 -10.03
C TYR A 155 -4.17 0.36 -8.70
N VAL A 156 -3.84 1.03 -7.60
CA VAL A 156 -4.30 0.65 -6.26
C VAL A 156 -5.76 1.07 -6.07
N PHE A 157 -6.60 0.14 -5.64
CA PHE A 157 -8.00 0.42 -5.36
C PHE A 157 -8.18 1.34 -4.15
N SER A 158 -8.85 2.47 -4.34
CA SER A 158 -9.02 3.52 -3.33
C SER A 158 -10.12 3.25 -2.29
N GLY A 159 -10.82 2.12 -2.34
CA GLY A 159 -11.90 1.79 -1.40
C GLY A 159 -13.26 2.42 -1.72
N LYS A 160 -13.38 3.17 -2.82
CA LYS A 160 -14.63 3.85 -3.22
C LYS A 160 -15.61 2.87 -3.88
N THR A 161 -16.91 3.07 -3.67
CA THR A 161 -17.98 2.26 -4.30
C THR A 161 -18.12 2.52 -5.80
N LYS A 162 -17.67 3.68 -6.28
CA LYS A 162 -17.54 4.03 -7.70
C LYS A 162 -16.06 4.21 -8.04
N PRO A 163 -15.29 3.12 -8.14
CA PRO A 163 -13.87 3.20 -8.42
C PRO A 163 -13.59 3.76 -9.81
N VAL A 164 -12.60 4.64 -9.84
CA VAL A 164 -12.07 5.25 -11.04
C VAL A 164 -10.56 5.05 -11.00
N CYS A 165 -9.95 4.74 -12.14
CA CYS A 165 -8.51 4.69 -12.26
C CYS A 165 -7.94 6.10 -11.96
N PRO A 166 -7.09 6.27 -10.93
CA PRO A 166 -6.60 7.58 -10.53
C PRO A 166 -5.71 8.24 -11.59
N TYR A 167 -5.14 7.46 -12.51
CA TYR A 167 -4.20 7.95 -13.52
C TYR A 167 -4.89 8.45 -14.80
N CYS A 168 -5.94 7.76 -15.26
CA CYS A 168 -6.59 8.08 -16.54
C CYS A 168 -8.07 8.44 -16.42
N GLY A 169 -8.63 8.45 -15.21
CA GLY A 169 -10.04 8.80 -14.97
C GLY A 169 -11.06 7.78 -15.49
N THR A 170 -10.63 6.61 -15.97
CA THR A 170 -11.57 5.59 -16.47
C THR A 170 -12.37 4.98 -15.32
N PRO A 171 -13.71 5.05 -15.33
CA PRO A 171 -14.54 4.37 -14.36
C PRO A 171 -14.49 2.86 -14.57
N TYR A 172 -14.46 2.10 -13.49
CA TYR A 172 -14.66 0.65 -13.57
C TYR A 172 -16.11 0.33 -13.93
N LYS A 173 -16.33 -0.66 -14.78
CA LYS A 173 -17.65 -1.17 -15.16
C LYS A 173 -17.78 -2.65 -14.88
N GLY A 174 -18.95 -3.08 -14.42
CA GLY A 174 -19.26 -4.48 -14.13
C GLY A 174 -19.06 -4.84 -12.66
N LYS A 175 -18.96 -6.14 -12.39
CA LYS A 175 -18.90 -6.73 -11.05
C LYS A 175 -17.45 -6.78 -10.56
N LEU A 176 -17.14 -6.10 -9.47
CA LEU A 176 -15.82 -6.06 -8.82
C LEU A 176 -15.88 -6.75 -7.45
N PRO A 177 -15.36 -7.98 -7.31
CA PRO A 177 -15.29 -8.65 -6.02
C PRO A 177 -14.13 -8.10 -5.18
N VAL A 178 -14.43 -7.85 -3.92
CA VAL A 178 -13.48 -7.50 -2.87
C VAL A 178 -13.58 -8.56 -1.79
N LEU A 179 -12.48 -9.25 -1.51
CA LEU A 179 -12.43 -10.27 -0.47
C LEU A 179 -11.96 -9.61 0.83
N ASN A 180 -12.84 -9.54 1.83
CA ASN A 180 -12.47 -9.10 3.16
C ASN A 180 -11.98 -10.31 3.96
N LEU A 181 -10.74 -10.25 4.44
CA LEU A 181 -10.10 -11.36 5.14
C LEU A 181 -10.30 -11.23 6.65
N TYR A 182 -10.69 -12.34 7.25
CA TYR A 182 -10.85 -12.50 8.68
C TYR A 182 -10.04 -13.70 9.12
N SER A 183 -9.43 -13.65 10.29
CA SER A 183 -8.72 -14.79 10.84
C SER A 183 -9.22 -15.18 12.20
N SER A 184 -9.00 -16.44 12.54
CA SER A 184 -9.28 -16.96 13.85
C SER A 184 -7.99 -17.21 14.64
N ARG A 185 -8.00 -16.83 15.92
CA ARG A 185 -6.99 -17.27 16.90
C ARG A 185 -7.47 -18.45 17.75
N LYS A 186 -8.78 -18.74 17.73
CA LYS A 186 -9.46 -19.82 18.46
C LYS A 186 -10.71 -20.20 17.68
N GLU A 187 -10.88 -21.49 17.40
CA GLU A 187 -11.98 -22.02 16.59
C GLU A 187 -13.33 -21.37 16.95
N GLY A 188 -14.04 -20.85 15.93
CA GLY A 188 -15.35 -20.19 16.09
C GLY A 188 -15.34 -18.67 16.30
N SER A 189 -14.19 -18.01 16.55
CA SER A 189 -14.10 -16.55 16.70
C SER A 189 -13.21 -15.90 15.63
N TYR A 190 -13.81 -15.34 14.59
CA TYR A 190 -13.12 -14.60 13.54
C TYR A 190 -13.03 -13.10 13.85
N ARG A 191 -11.87 -12.49 13.57
CA ARG A 191 -11.66 -11.03 13.66
C ARG A 191 -11.17 -10.51 12.30
N PRO A 192 -11.51 -9.26 11.92
CA PRO A 192 -10.99 -8.66 10.70
C PRO A 192 -9.46 -8.60 10.73
N ASP A 193 -8.82 -8.95 9.61
CA ASP A 193 -7.36 -8.82 9.46
C ASP A 193 -6.92 -7.42 9.03
N ASP A 194 -7.88 -6.52 8.78
CA ASP A 194 -7.68 -5.26 8.07
C ASP A 194 -6.86 -5.51 6.78
N HIS A 195 -7.27 -6.55 6.04
CA HIS A 195 -6.63 -7.01 4.83
C HIS A 195 -7.73 -7.37 3.84
N ARG A 196 -7.64 -6.76 2.65
CA ARG A 196 -8.55 -6.97 1.54
C ARG A 196 -7.77 -7.42 0.32
N LEU A 197 -8.37 -8.30 -0.46
CA LEU A 197 -7.86 -8.74 -1.75
C LEU A 197 -8.85 -8.33 -2.83
N MET A 198 -8.40 -7.47 -3.74
CA MET A 198 -9.16 -7.04 -4.90
C MET A 198 -9.04 -8.10 -5.99
N VAL A 199 -10.18 -8.60 -6.48
CA VAL A 199 -10.20 -9.71 -7.42
C VAL A 199 -10.15 -9.24 -8.87
N TRP A 200 -9.29 -9.87 -9.68
CA TRP A 200 -9.29 -9.72 -11.15
C TRP A 200 -9.05 -11.07 -11.84
N SER A 201 -9.40 -11.18 -13.13
CA SER A 201 -9.43 -12.48 -13.82
C SER A 201 -8.03 -12.94 -14.20
N GLY A 202 -7.65 -14.14 -13.77
CA GLY A 202 -6.30 -14.68 -13.89
C GLY A 202 -5.42 -14.44 -12.65
N GLN A 203 -5.95 -13.77 -11.62
CA GLN A 203 -5.22 -13.55 -10.38
C GLN A 203 -5.08 -14.84 -9.59
N SER A 204 -3.87 -15.10 -9.11
CA SER A 204 -3.56 -16.24 -8.25
C SER A 204 -3.85 -15.95 -6.79
N ILE A 205 -4.25 -16.97 -6.04
CA ILE A 205 -4.23 -16.99 -4.58
C ILE A 205 -3.13 -17.95 -4.09
N TYR A 206 -2.53 -17.64 -2.95
CA TYR A 206 -1.31 -18.26 -2.42
C TYR A 206 -1.44 -18.59 -0.93
N ALA A 207 -0.48 -19.30 -0.36
CA ALA A 207 -0.51 -19.73 1.04
C ALA A 207 -0.68 -18.58 2.05
N TRP A 208 -0.04 -17.44 1.82
CA TRP A 208 -0.17 -16.24 2.67
C TRP A 208 -1.55 -15.57 2.59
N HIS A 209 -2.37 -15.89 1.58
CA HIS A 209 -3.76 -15.47 1.54
C HIS A 209 -4.66 -16.41 2.35
N VAL A 210 -4.30 -17.70 2.43
CA VAL A 210 -5.04 -18.75 3.13
C VAL A 210 -4.83 -18.68 4.65
N ASN A 211 -3.61 -18.38 5.10
CA ASN A 211 -3.25 -18.35 6.51
C ASN A 211 -2.41 -17.10 6.82
N ARG A 212 -2.84 -16.32 7.81
CA ARG A 212 -2.18 -15.06 8.21
C ARG A 212 -0.81 -15.25 8.87
N LEU A 213 -0.47 -16.45 9.30
CA LEU A 213 0.83 -16.79 9.88
C LEU A 213 1.90 -16.99 8.80
N ILE A 214 1.51 -16.97 7.53
CA ILE A 214 2.41 -17.05 6.39
C ILE A 214 2.48 -15.64 5.77
N ALA A 215 3.68 -15.07 5.72
CA ALA A 215 3.94 -13.79 5.07
C ALA A 215 4.71 -14.01 3.76
N PRO A 216 4.42 -13.25 2.68
CA PRO A 216 5.18 -13.33 1.43
C PRO A 216 6.48 -12.53 1.52
N ASN A 217 7.46 -13.07 2.24
CA ASN A 217 8.78 -12.46 2.42
C ASN A 217 9.93 -13.42 2.07
N GLU A 218 11.17 -13.05 2.41
CA GLU A 218 12.37 -13.81 2.09
C GLU A 218 12.39 -15.22 2.69
N ARG A 219 11.60 -15.46 3.74
CA ARG A 219 11.49 -16.76 4.43
C ARG A 219 10.44 -17.68 3.83
N THR A 220 9.66 -17.21 2.86
CA THR A 220 8.63 -18.00 2.18
C THR A 220 9.29 -19.17 1.45
N THR A 221 8.85 -20.39 1.76
CA THR A 221 9.36 -21.61 1.12
C THR A 221 8.87 -21.75 -0.32
N ASP A 222 9.58 -22.53 -1.14
CA ASP A 222 9.17 -22.79 -2.54
C ASP A 222 7.78 -23.42 -2.65
N ALA A 223 7.37 -24.23 -1.67
CA ALA A 223 6.03 -24.79 -1.62
C ALA A 223 4.98 -23.69 -1.38
N GLN A 224 5.24 -22.73 -0.50
CA GLN A 224 4.31 -21.62 -0.20
C GLN A 224 4.21 -20.60 -1.36
N ARG A 225 5.23 -20.53 -2.22
CA ARG A 225 5.24 -19.69 -3.44
C ARG A 225 4.40 -20.27 -4.58
N LYS A 226 3.98 -21.54 -4.48
CA LYS A 226 3.08 -22.15 -5.48
C LYS A 226 1.67 -21.61 -5.30
N ARG A 227 1.02 -21.38 -6.44
CA ARG A 227 -0.40 -21.03 -6.50
C ARG A 227 -1.24 -22.15 -5.90
N VAL A 228 -2.23 -21.80 -5.09
CA VAL A 228 -3.19 -22.74 -4.49
C VAL A 228 -4.61 -22.57 -5.04
N GLY A 229 -4.82 -21.56 -5.89
CA GLY A 229 -6.04 -21.36 -6.64
C GLY A 229 -5.94 -20.12 -7.50
N TYR A 230 -6.97 -19.83 -8.27
CA TYR A 230 -7.04 -18.61 -9.07
C TYR A 230 -8.47 -18.12 -9.25
N PHE A 231 -8.59 -16.85 -9.58
CA PHE A 231 -9.86 -16.21 -9.88
C PHE A 231 -10.08 -16.15 -11.39
N VAL A 232 -11.32 -16.42 -11.82
CA VAL A 232 -11.71 -16.29 -13.22
C VAL A 232 -13.10 -15.69 -13.34
N PHE A 233 -13.25 -14.74 -14.26
CA PHE A 233 -14.56 -14.23 -14.67
C PHE A 233 -15.02 -14.96 -15.93
N HIS A 234 -16.13 -15.69 -15.83
CA HIS A 234 -16.66 -16.51 -16.92
C HIS A 234 -18.18 -16.59 -16.84
N ASN A 235 -18.87 -16.42 -17.97
CA ASN A 235 -20.34 -16.39 -18.06
C ASN A 235 -21.00 -15.41 -17.07
N ASP A 236 -20.47 -14.19 -16.99
CA ASP A 236 -20.96 -13.12 -16.09
C ASP A 236 -20.89 -13.45 -14.58
N GLN A 237 -20.09 -14.46 -14.22
CA GLN A 237 -19.88 -14.92 -12.85
C GLN A 237 -18.40 -14.95 -12.49
N TRP A 238 -18.11 -14.62 -11.24
CA TRP A 238 -16.78 -14.73 -10.66
C TRP A 238 -16.62 -16.06 -9.96
N TRP A 239 -15.50 -16.73 -10.21
CA TRP A 239 -15.18 -18.01 -9.62
C TRP A 239 -13.82 -17.97 -8.95
N LEU A 240 -13.72 -18.58 -7.77
CA LEU A 240 -12.45 -19.06 -7.22
C LEU A 240 -12.33 -20.54 -7.55
N VAL A 241 -11.32 -20.90 -8.34
CA VAL A 241 -10.98 -22.29 -8.67
C VAL A 241 -9.94 -22.79 -7.67
N ASN A 242 -10.23 -23.93 -7.04
CA ASN A 242 -9.35 -24.54 -6.06
C ASN A 242 -8.29 -25.43 -6.73
N GLU A 243 -7.02 -25.11 -6.55
CA GLU A 243 -5.90 -25.93 -7.07
C GLU A 243 -5.04 -26.56 -5.96
N GLY A 244 -5.24 -26.14 -4.71
CA GLY A 244 -4.39 -26.57 -3.59
C GLY A 244 -4.81 -26.07 -2.20
N ILE A 245 -6.05 -25.58 -2.03
CA ILE A 245 -6.60 -25.16 -0.75
C ILE A 245 -7.36 -26.35 -0.15
N ASN A 246 -6.69 -27.11 0.73
CA ASN A 246 -7.30 -28.30 1.37
C ASN A 246 -8.48 -27.95 2.28
N GLY A 247 -8.46 -26.77 2.90
CA GLY A 247 -9.48 -26.32 3.86
C GLY A 247 -10.66 -25.56 3.25
N LEU A 248 -10.77 -25.49 1.91
CA LEU A 248 -11.77 -24.65 1.25
C LEU A 248 -13.19 -25.16 1.51
N MET A 249 -14.00 -24.35 2.19
CA MET A 249 -15.36 -24.72 2.58
C MET A 249 -16.29 -23.51 2.47
N SER A 250 -17.40 -23.69 1.78
CA SER A 250 -18.47 -22.69 1.68
C SER A 250 -19.27 -22.58 2.98
N LEU A 251 -19.86 -21.41 3.22
CA LEU A 251 -20.75 -21.14 4.35
C LEU A 251 -22.04 -20.46 3.84
N PRO A 252 -23.19 -20.72 4.49
CA PRO A 252 -23.39 -21.50 5.72
C PRO A 252 -23.60 -23.00 5.52
N ASP A 253 -23.67 -23.47 4.28
CA ASP A 253 -23.92 -24.85 3.87
C ASP A 253 -22.81 -25.84 4.29
N LYS A 254 -21.62 -25.34 4.63
CA LYS A 254 -20.45 -26.14 5.05
C LYS A 254 -20.05 -27.16 3.98
N ARG A 255 -20.34 -26.89 2.71
CA ARG A 255 -19.91 -27.75 1.62
C ARG A 255 -18.41 -27.56 1.40
N GLN A 256 -17.70 -28.68 1.49
CA GLN A 256 -16.28 -28.75 1.13
C GLN A 256 -16.13 -28.57 -0.38
N ILE A 257 -15.16 -27.75 -0.79
CA ILE A 257 -14.82 -27.52 -2.20
C ILE A 257 -13.50 -28.25 -2.46
N ALA A 258 -13.57 -29.39 -3.13
CA ALA A 258 -12.40 -30.23 -3.40
C ALA A 258 -11.41 -29.54 -4.37
N ILE A 259 -10.18 -30.04 -4.43
CA ILE A 259 -9.20 -29.62 -5.43
C ILE A 259 -9.77 -29.95 -6.83
N GLY A 260 -9.72 -28.99 -7.74
CA GLY A 260 -10.33 -29.05 -9.07
C GLY A 260 -11.78 -28.53 -9.12
N GLU A 261 -12.44 -28.34 -7.98
CA GLU A 261 -13.74 -27.66 -7.91
C GLU A 261 -13.59 -26.14 -7.83
N LYS A 262 -14.72 -25.44 -7.90
CA LYS A 262 -14.80 -23.97 -7.84
C LYS A 262 -15.97 -23.51 -7.00
N ILE A 263 -15.84 -22.32 -6.43
CA ILE A 263 -16.88 -21.62 -5.69
C ILE A 263 -17.18 -20.27 -6.34
N GLU A 264 -18.46 -19.92 -6.43
CA GLU A 264 -18.90 -18.63 -6.98
C GLU A 264 -18.68 -17.49 -5.97
N LEU A 265 -18.23 -16.34 -6.45
CA LEU A 265 -18.07 -15.13 -5.64
C LEU A 265 -19.29 -14.22 -5.81
N THR A 266 -20.35 -14.52 -5.08
CA THR A 266 -21.54 -13.68 -4.99
C THR A 266 -21.44 -12.68 -3.84
N ASN A 267 -22.24 -11.62 -3.86
CA ASN A 267 -22.23 -10.63 -2.79
C ASN A 267 -22.60 -11.28 -1.44
N ASN A 268 -21.83 -10.97 -0.39
CA ASN A 268 -21.92 -11.56 0.95
C ASN A 268 -21.64 -13.07 1.02
N ALA A 269 -21.14 -13.71 -0.05
CA ALA A 269 -20.68 -15.09 0.04
C ALA A 269 -19.58 -15.21 1.09
N GLN A 270 -19.64 -16.30 1.86
CA GLN A 270 -18.66 -16.59 2.90
C GLN A 270 -18.04 -17.95 2.66
N PHE A 271 -16.73 -18.04 2.84
CA PHE A 271 -16.03 -19.32 2.78
C PHE A 271 -14.78 -19.29 3.65
N VAL A 272 -14.44 -20.46 4.18
CA VAL A 272 -13.23 -20.69 4.94
C VAL A 272 -12.15 -21.18 3.97
N LEU A 273 -10.97 -20.58 4.03
CA LEU A 273 -9.77 -21.03 3.31
C LEU A 273 -9.01 -22.10 4.10
N SER A 274 -8.94 -21.94 5.42
CA SER A 274 -8.36 -22.93 6.34
C SER A 274 -9.01 -22.83 7.72
N LYS A 275 -9.16 -23.98 8.39
CA LYS A 275 -9.62 -24.09 9.79
C LYS A 275 -8.47 -24.19 10.79
N GLU A 276 -7.23 -24.31 10.30
CA GLU A 276 -6.04 -24.36 11.13
C GLU A 276 -5.82 -23.03 11.86
N GLU A 277 -4.90 -23.03 12.83
CA GLU A 277 -4.51 -21.80 13.51
C GLU A 277 -4.02 -20.75 12.50
N GLY A 278 -4.58 -19.54 12.56
CA GLY A 278 -4.29 -18.46 11.61
C GLY A 278 -4.99 -18.61 10.26
N GLY A 279 -5.74 -19.68 10.04
CA GLY A 279 -6.58 -19.88 8.87
C GLY A 279 -7.61 -18.76 8.70
N ARG A 280 -7.86 -18.40 7.45
CA ARG A 280 -8.74 -17.27 7.11
C ARG A 280 -10.14 -17.70 6.68
N LEU A 281 -11.09 -16.85 7.03
CA LEU A 281 -12.42 -16.77 6.47
C LEU A 281 -12.47 -15.54 5.56
N VAL A 282 -13.21 -15.69 4.47
CA VAL A 282 -13.44 -14.64 3.48
C VAL A 282 -14.91 -14.23 3.52
N VAL A 283 -15.15 -12.92 3.50
CA VAL A 283 -16.46 -12.36 3.17
C VAL A 283 -16.33 -11.58 1.87
N VAL A 284 -17.08 -12.01 0.85
CA VAL A 284 -17.11 -11.35 -0.46
C VAL A 284 -17.98 -10.10 -0.39
N GLN A 285 -17.44 -8.97 -0.80
CA GLN A 285 -18.18 -7.77 -1.11
C GLN A 285 -18.15 -7.57 -2.62
N LEU A 286 -19.31 -7.57 -3.26
CA LEU A 286 -19.42 -7.33 -4.70
C LEU A 286 -19.83 -5.87 -4.94
N VAL A 287 -19.00 -5.12 -5.66
CA VAL A 287 -19.31 -3.75 -6.09
C VAL A 287 -19.75 -3.79 -7.55
N GLU A 288 -20.91 -3.23 -7.86
CA GLU A 288 -21.46 -3.16 -9.23
C GLU A 288 -21.53 -1.70 -9.69
N ASN A 289 -21.02 -1.44 -10.90
CA ASN A 289 -21.06 -0.13 -11.58
C ASN A 289 -21.43 -0.24 -13.05
#